data_AF-A0A8C4WCP5-F1
#
_entry.id   AF-A0A8C4WCP5-F1
#
_cell.length_a   1.000
_cell.length_b   1.000
_cell.length_c   1.000
_cell.angle_alpha   90.00
_cell.angle_beta   90.00
_cell.angle_gamma   90.00
#
_symmetry.space_group_name_H-M   'P 1'
#
loop_
_entity.id
_entity.type
_entity.pdbx_description
1 polymer ?
#
loop_
_entity_poly.entity_id
_entity_poly.type
_entity_poly.pdbx_seq_one_letter_code
_entity_poly.pdbx_strand_id
1 'polypeptide(L)'
;MISREEADQLLSVAEGSYLIRESQRQPGTYTLALRFGNQTRNFRLYYDGKHFVGEKRFESIHDLVTDGLITLYIETKAAEYIAKMTINPIYEHIGYTTLNREPAHKKHMPTLRDTYDGKESTGEDEVAEKRVSNC
;
A
#
# COMPACT_ATOMS: atom_id res chain seq x y z
N MET A 1 16.35 -34.98 14.33
CA MET A 1 15.56 -33.83 13.82
C MET A 1 15.23 -32.93 15.00
N ILE A 2 15.51 -31.63 14.89
CA ILE A 2 15.22 -30.62 15.92
C ILE A 2 13.70 -30.38 15.99
N SER A 3 13.10 -30.35 17.19
CA SER A 3 11.67 -30.08 17.35
C SER A 3 11.33 -28.59 17.14
N ARG A 4 10.04 -28.23 17.14
CA ARG A 4 9.65 -26.81 17.07
C ARG A 4 10.04 -26.07 18.34
N GLU A 5 9.81 -26.70 19.49
CA GLU A 5 10.07 -26.17 20.82
C GLU A 5 11.57 -25.97 21.05
N GLU A 6 12.39 -26.93 20.60
CA GLU A 6 13.85 -26.84 20.64
C GLU A 6 14.36 -25.72 19.71
N ALA A 7 13.81 -25.59 18.51
CA ALA A 7 14.15 -24.49 17.61
C ALA A 7 13.78 -23.12 18.20
N ASP A 8 12.63 -23.01 18.89
CA ASP A 8 12.21 -21.77 19.54
C ASP A 8 13.19 -21.35 20.65
N GLN A 9 13.73 -22.31 21.40
CA GLN A 9 14.75 -22.05 22.42
C GLN A 9 16.07 -21.58 21.78
N LEU A 10 16.55 -22.28 20.75
CA LEU A 10 17.80 -21.92 20.05
C LEU A 10 17.72 -20.53 19.41
N LEU A 11 16.56 -20.17 18.87
CA LEU A 11 16.35 -18.89 18.19
C LEU A 11 16.01 -17.73 19.14
N SER A 12 15.77 -18.00 20.42
CA SER A 12 15.41 -16.98 21.41
C SER A 12 16.55 -16.00 21.72
N VAL A 13 17.78 -16.33 21.32
CA VAL A 13 19.00 -15.57 21.65
C VAL A 13 19.02 -14.18 21.00
N ALA A 14 18.56 -14.06 19.75
CA ALA A 14 18.59 -12.79 19.03
C ALA A 14 17.50 -12.70 17.94
N GLU A 15 16.96 -11.50 17.75
CA GLU A 15 16.03 -11.18 16.66
C GLU A 15 16.73 -11.35 15.30
N GLY A 16 16.02 -11.93 14.31
CA GLY A 16 16.57 -12.23 13.00
C GLY A 16 17.39 -13.53 12.94
N SER A 17 17.62 -14.21 14.07
CA SER A 17 18.24 -15.53 14.07
C SER A 17 17.41 -16.53 13.27
N TYR A 18 18.07 -17.47 12.59
CA TYR A 18 17.39 -18.51 11.82
C TYR A 18 18.14 -19.83 11.82
N LEU A 19 17.39 -20.91 11.59
CA LEU A 19 17.93 -22.25 11.36
C LEU A 19 17.07 -23.01 10.36
N ILE A 20 17.66 -24.02 9.72
CA ILE A 20 16.93 -24.98 8.89
C ILE A 20 16.81 -26.28 9.68
N ARG A 21 15.61 -26.84 9.70
CA ARG A 21 15.34 -28.15 10.29
C ARG A 21 14.50 -28.99 9.37
N GLU A 22 14.70 -30.29 9.40
CA GLU A 22 13.83 -31.24 8.70
C GLU A 22 12.50 -31.39 9.47
N SER A 23 11.41 -31.59 8.74
CA SER A 23 10.07 -31.71 9.29
C SER A 23 9.85 -33.09 9.92
N GLN A 24 9.54 -33.11 11.22
CA GLN A 24 9.15 -34.35 11.93
C GLN A 24 7.86 -34.98 11.37
N ARG A 25 6.98 -34.17 10.76
CA ARG A 25 5.71 -34.65 10.18
C ARG A 25 5.87 -35.27 8.81
N GLN A 26 6.89 -34.83 8.06
CA GLN A 26 7.13 -35.26 6.69
C GLN A 26 8.64 -35.32 6.45
N PRO A 27 9.25 -36.51 6.59
CA PRO A 27 10.65 -36.73 6.25
C PRO A 27 10.97 -36.29 4.82
N GLY A 28 12.17 -35.77 4.60
CA GLY A 28 12.61 -35.19 3.33
C GLY A 28 12.08 -33.78 3.03
N THR A 29 11.27 -33.18 3.92
CA THR A 29 10.84 -31.78 3.79
C THR A 29 11.55 -30.91 4.81
N TYR A 30 12.12 -29.79 4.36
CA TYR A 30 12.84 -28.84 5.21
C TYR A 30 11.99 -27.61 5.55
N THR A 31 12.24 -27.05 6.73
CA THR A 31 11.59 -25.85 7.25
C THR A 31 12.65 -24.84 7.65
N LEU A 32 12.50 -23.60 7.17
CA LEU A 32 13.23 -22.45 7.67
C LEU A 32 12.48 -21.90 8.89
N ALA A 33 13.12 -21.93 10.05
CA ALA A 33 12.64 -21.29 11.27
C ALA A 33 13.39 -19.96 11.46
N LEU A 34 12.64 -18.85 11.58
CA LEU A 34 13.17 -17.48 11.61
C LEU A 34 12.56 -16.72 12.80
N ARG A 35 13.40 -16.08 13.63
CA ARG A 35 12.96 -15.25 14.75
C ARG A 35 12.57 -13.85 14.26
N PHE A 36 11.30 -13.49 14.43
CA PHE A 36 10.79 -12.16 14.11
C PHE A 36 9.58 -11.79 14.97
N GLY A 37 9.59 -10.58 15.52
CA GLY A 37 8.55 -10.05 16.41
C GLY A 37 8.43 -10.83 17.70
N ASN A 38 9.55 -11.26 18.29
CA ASN A 38 9.59 -12.13 19.48
C ASN A 38 8.85 -13.47 19.29
N GLN A 39 8.68 -13.91 18.04
CA GLN A 39 8.05 -15.17 17.67
C GLN A 39 8.89 -15.89 16.63
N THR A 40 8.84 -17.22 16.63
CA THR A 40 9.47 -18.02 15.58
C THR A 40 8.49 -18.28 14.45
N ARG A 41 8.80 -17.73 13.27
CA ARG A 41 8.06 -17.97 12.04
C ARG A 41 8.64 -19.20 11.34
N ASN A 42 7.78 -20.13 10.94
CA ASN A 42 8.18 -21.39 10.30
C ASN A 42 7.70 -21.39 8.84
N PHE A 43 8.64 -21.50 7.91
CA PHE A 43 8.39 -21.47 6.48
C PHE A 43 8.83 -22.77 5.83
N ARG A 44 8.01 -23.36 4.96
CA ARG A 44 8.42 -24.53 4.20
C ARG A 44 9.47 -24.12 3.18
N LEU A 45 10.63 -24.78 3.22
CA LEU A 45 11.76 -24.48 2.35
C LEU A 45 11.78 -25.47 1.19
N TYR A 46 11.93 -24.94 -0.02
CA TYR A 46 12.04 -25.70 -1.26
C TYR A 46 13.37 -25.42 -1.96
N TYR A 47 13.76 -26.35 -2.82
CA TYR A 47 14.99 -26.27 -3.60
C TYR A 47 14.81 -26.90 -4.98
N ASP A 48 15.02 -26.12 -6.04
CA ASP A 48 14.97 -26.54 -7.45
C ASP A 48 16.27 -26.21 -8.21
N GLY A 49 17.37 -26.10 -7.47
CA GLY A 49 18.63 -25.48 -7.90
C GLY A 49 18.83 -24.10 -7.26
N LYS A 50 17.74 -23.45 -6.83
CA LYS A 50 17.72 -22.25 -6.00
C LYS A 50 16.85 -22.45 -4.76
N HIS A 51 17.08 -21.65 -3.72
CA HIS A 51 16.30 -21.69 -2.48
C HIS A 51 15.06 -20.81 -2.58
N PHE A 52 13.91 -21.29 -2.10
CA PHE A 52 12.68 -20.50 -2.06
C PHE A 52 11.66 -20.97 -1.00
N VAL A 53 10.83 -20.03 -0.55
CA VAL A 53 9.67 -20.25 0.34
C VAL A 53 8.35 -19.88 -0.35
N GLY A 54 8.40 -18.99 -1.34
CA GLY A 54 7.27 -18.54 -2.15
C GLY A 54 7.68 -18.47 -3.62
N GLU A 55 7.40 -17.35 -4.30
CA GLU A 55 7.67 -17.23 -5.74
C GLU A 55 9.13 -16.88 -6.07
N LYS A 56 9.76 -16.04 -5.22
CA LYS A 56 11.14 -15.59 -5.39
C LYS A 56 12.13 -16.72 -5.14
N ARG A 57 13.14 -16.82 -6.01
CA ARG A 57 14.24 -17.79 -5.94
C ARG A 57 15.54 -17.10 -5.63
N PHE A 58 16.35 -17.71 -4.77
CA PHE A 58 17.59 -17.14 -4.26
C PHE A 58 18.76 -18.11 -4.45
N GLU A 59 19.95 -17.57 -4.75
CA GLU A 59 21.18 -18.35 -4.85
C GLU A 59 21.63 -18.86 -3.49
N SER A 60 21.37 -18.10 -2.42
CA SER A 60 21.73 -18.48 -1.06
C SER A 60 20.54 -18.39 -0.10
N ILE A 61 20.58 -19.20 0.96
CA ILE A 61 19.66 -19.09 2.09
C ILE A 61 19.76 -17.72 2.75
N HIS A 62 20.96 -17.13 2.79
CA HIS A 62 21.17 -15.84 3.41
C HIS A 62 20.41 -14.72 2.69
N ASP A 63 20.42 -14.73 1.35
CA ASP A 63 19.66 -13.75 0.56
C ASP A 63 18.15 -13.92 0.76
N LEU A 64 17.68 -15.17 0.80
CA LEU A 64 16.28 -15.49 1.09
C LEU A 64 15.87 -14.95 2.45
N VAL A 65 16.67 -15.21 3.49
CA VAL A 65 16.38 -14.72 4.86
C VAL A 65 16.42 -13.21 4.91
N THR A 66 17.36 -12.57 4.21
CA THR A 66 17.49 -11.11 4.16
C THR A 66 16.25 -10.47 3.52
N ASP A 67 15.83 -10.94 2.33
CA ASP A 67 14.61 -10.48 1.66
C ASP A 67 13.36 -10.75 2.52
N GLY A 68 13.30 -11.91 3.17
CA GLY A 68 12.22 -12.29 4.08
C GLY A 68 12.11 -11.37 5.30
N LEU A 69 13.23 -11.03 5.96
CA LEU A 69 13.24 -10.12 7.10
C LEU A 69 12.85 -8.69 6.70
N ILE A 70 13.33 -8.20 5.55
CA ILE A 70 12.94 -6.89 5.01
C ILE A 70 11.43 -6.86 4.76
N THR A 71 10.90 -7.88 4.09
CA THR A 71 9.47 -8.02 3.79
C THR A 71 8.66 -8.03 5.09
N LEU A 72 9.01 -8.90 6.04
CA LEU A 72 8.33 -8.99 7.34
C LEU A 72 8.35 -7.65 8.08
N TYR A 73 9.48 -6.96 8.11
CA TYR A 73 9.61 -5.68 8.80
C TYR A 73 8.74 -4.58 8.17
N ILE A 74 8.85 -4.42 6.84
CA ILE A 74 8.09 -3.40 6.09
C ILE A 74 6.59 -3.66 6.19
N GLU A 75 6.14 -4.89 5.94
CA GLU A 75 4.72 -5.24 6.04
C GLU A 75 4.20 -5.04 7.47
N THR A 76 4.97 -5.41 8.49
CA THR A 76 4.53 -5.24 9.89
C THR A 76 4.43 -3.76 10.28
N LYS A 77 5.36 -2.91 9.84
CA LYS A 77 5.43 -1.50 10.28
C LYS A 77 4.67 -0.53 9.40
N ALA A 78 4.51 -0.84 8.13
CA ALA A 78 3.97 0.07 7.13
C ALA A 78 2.73 -0.48 6.40
N ALA A 79 2.09 -1.59 6.86
CA ALA A 79 0.90 -2.16 6.23
C ALA A 79 -0.17 -1.12 5.86
N GLU A 80 -0.53 -0.24 6.82
CA GLU A 80 -1.55 0.78 6.58
C GLU A 80 -1.09 1.80 5.53
N TYR A 81 0.17 2.20 5.57
CA TYR A 81 0.74 3.12 4.60
C TYR A 81 0.78 2.49 3.20
N ILE A 82 1.23 1.23 3.08
CA ILE A 82 1.24 0.45 1.84
C ILE A 82 -0.16 0.35 1.25
N ALA A 83 -1.18 0.06 2.07
CA ALA A 83 -2.57 0.01 1.63
C ALA A 83 -3.07 1.35 1.08
N LYS A 84 -2.53 2.48 1.56
CA LYS A 84 -2.89 3.84 1.14
C LYS A 84 -2.05 4.38 -0.03
N MET A 85 -0.95 3.72 -0.41
CA MET A 85 -0.06 4.19 -1.49
C MET A 85 -0.78 4.40 -2.83
N THR A 86 -1.88 3.69 -3.07
CA THR A 86 -2.65 3.74 -4.32
C THR A 86 -3.77 4.78 -4.33
N ILE A 87 -4.05 5.45 -3.21
CA ILE A 87 -5.19 6.38 -3.11
C ILE A 87 -4.97 7.63 -3.97
N ASN A 88 -3.75 8.15 -4.01
CA ASN A 88 -3.38 9.33 -4.81
C ASN A 88 -2.17 9.00 -5.70
N PRO A 89 -2.38 8.23 -6.78
CA PRO A 89 -1.29 7.83 -7.65
C PRO A 89 -0.79 9.03 -8.45
N ILE A 90 0.52 9.22 -8.49
CA ILE A 90 1.16 10.33 -9.20
C ILE A 90 1.42 10.04 -10.69
N TYR A 91 1.08 8.84 -11.16
CA TYR A 91 1.41 8.37 -12.52
C TYR A 91 0.80 9.24 -13.63
N GLU A 92 -0.39 9.80 -13.43
CA GLU A 92 -1.01 10.70 -14.41
C GLU A 92 -0.27 12.04 -14.54
N HIS A 93 0.47 12.44 -13.51
CA HIS A 93 1.15 13.74 -13.45
C HIS A 93 2.66 13.63 -13.69
N ILE A 94 3.20 12.42 -13.66
CA ILE A 94 4.63 12.14 -13.77
C ILE A 94 4.85 11.18 -14.94
N GLY A 95 5.39 11.69 -16.05
CA GLY A 95 5.74 10.87 -17.20
C GLY A 95 5.88 11.67 -18.48
N TYR A 96 6.47 11.08 -19.51
CA TYR A 96 6.67 11.74 -20.81
C TYR A 96 5.35 12.11 -21.51
N THR A 97 4.24 11.43 -21.18
CA THR A 97 2.92 11.71 -21.73
C THR A 97 2.36 13.07 -21.30
N THR A 98 2.79 13.61 -20.15
CA THR A 98 2.36 14.95 -19.70
C THR A 98 3.13 16.08 -20.39
N LEU A 99 4.32 15.80 -20.95
CA LEU A 99 5.12 16.78 -21.71
C LEU A 99 4.58 17.03 -23.13
N ASN A 100 3.94 16.02 -23.72
CA ASN A 100 3.30 16.13 -25.04
C ASN A 100 1.88 16.70 -24.98
N ARG A 101 1.40 17.07 -23.78
CA ARG A 101 0.08 17.70 -23.61
C ARG A 101 0.25 19.17 -23.98
N GLU A 102 -0.02 19.51 -25.24
CA GLU A 102 -0.18 20.89 -25.70
C GLU A 102 -0.97 21.69 -24.66
N PRO A 103 -0.52 22.88 -24.24
CA PRO A 103 -1.28 23.70 -23.31
C PRO A 103 -2.63 23.99 -23.96
N ALA A 104 -3.69 23.37 -23.44
CA ALA A 104 -5.04 23.65 -23.89
C ALA A 104 -5.25 25.15 -23.71
N HIS A 105 -5.25 25.88 -24.83
CA HIS A 105 -5.63 27.29 -24.87
C HIS A 105 -6.94 27.41 -24.10
N LYS A 106 -6.91 28.06 -22.94
CA LYS A 106 -8.11 28.46 -22.21
C LYS A 106 -8.84 29.46 -23.12
N LYS A 107 -9.64 28.95 -24.05
CA LYS A 107 -10.65 29.75 -24.73
C LYS A 107 -11.65 30.10 -23.64
N HIS A 108 -11.52 31.33 -23.15
CA HIS A 108 -12.49 31.98 -22.30
C HIS A 108 -13.86 31.83 -22.97
N MET A 109 -14.74 30.99 -22.42
CA MET A 109 -16.13 30.98 -22.85
C MET A 109 -16.73 32.34 -22.48
N PRO A 110 -17.19 33.16 -23.43
CA PRO A 110 -17.97 34.34 -23.06
C PRO A 110 -19.28 33.85 -22.47
N THR A 111 -19.57 34.30 -21.26
CA THR A 111 -20.86 34.08 -20.60
C THR A 111 -21.91 34.79 -21.44
N LEU A 112 -22.85 34.03 -22.03
CA LEU A 112 -24.05 34.61 -22.64
C LEU A 112 -24.83 35.32 -21.54
N ARG A 113 -24.82 36.65 -21.57
CA ARG A 113 -25.75 37.50 -20.84
C ARG A 113 -26.88 37.82 -21.80
N ASP A 114 -27.94 37.04 -21.77
CA ASP A 114 -29.17 37.44 -22.44
C ASP A 114 -30.01 38.29 -21.49
N THR A 115 -30.04 39.56 -21.84
CA THR A 115 -30.88 40.62 -21.29
C THR A 115 -32.35 40.28 -21.52
N TYR A 116 -33.13 40.26 -20.46
CA TYR A 116 -34.59 40.20 -20.52
C TYR A 116 -35.14 41.47 -21.19
N ASP A 117 -35.96 41.30 -22.23
CA ASP A 117 -36.83 42.33 -22.78
C ASP A 117 -38.31 41.94 -22.53
N GLY A 118 -39.10 42.91 -22.06
CA GLY A 118 -40.35 42.68 -21.34
C GLY A 118 -41.60 42.55 -22.20
N LYS A 119 -42.65 41.94 -21.62
CA LYS A 119 -44.08 42.19 -21.92
C LYS A 119 -44.95 41.82 -20.70
N GLU A 120 -45.91 42.71 -20.40
CA GLU A 120 -46.83 42.79 -19.25
C GLU A 120 -47.77 41.58 -19.03
N SER A 121 -48.16 41.31 -17.76
CA SER A 121 -49.49 41.65 -17.21
C SER A 121 -49.76 41.11 -15.78
N THR A 122 -50.11 42.05 -14.87
CA THR A 122 -51.15 42.03 -13.79
C THR A 122 -51.05 41.16 -12.50
N GLY A 123 -51.27 41.85 -11.35
CA GLY A 123 -51.68 41.35 -10.02
C GLY A 123 -50.69 41.74 -8.90
N GLU A 124 -50.87 42.87 -8.17
CA GLU A 124 -51.54 43.01 -6.84
C GLU A 124 -50.87 42.10 -5.77
N ASP A 125 -50.35 42.49 -4.60
CA ASP A 125 -50.46 43.64 -3.68
C ASP A 125 -49.20 43.65 -2.77
N GLU A 126 -48.55 44.79 -2.53
CA GLU A 126 -48.67 45.65 -1.34
C GLU A 126 -47.77 45.28 -0.12
N VAL A 127 -46.67 46.06 0.03
CA VAL A 127 -46.09 46.67 1.27
C VAL A 127 -45.73 45.73 2.45
N ALA A 128 -44.48 45.69 2.97
CA ALA A 128 -43.89 46.75 3.78
C ALA A 128 -42.39 46.56 4.10
N GLU A 129 -41.82 47.67 4.59
CA GLU A 129 -40.43 48.08 4.69
C GLU A 129 -39.51 47.42 5.75
N LYS A 130 -38.22 47.37 5.37
CA LYS A 130 -37.00 47.82 6.09
C LYS A 130 -36.87 47.57 7.60
N ARG A 131 -35.70 47.02 7.97
CA ARG A 131 -34.59 47.85 8.49
C ARG A 131 -33.26 47.11 8.57
N VAL A 132 -32.24 47.80 8.09
CA VAL A 132 -30.80 47.57 8.26
C VAL A 132 -30.38 48.08 9.64
N SER A 133 -29.46 47.42 10.34
CA SER A 133 -28.24 48.05 10.90
C SER A 133 -27.32 47.03 11.55
N ASN A 134 -26.04 47.12 11.18
CA ASN A 134 -24.87 46.56 11.85
C ASN A 134 -24.88 46.80 13.37
N CYS A 135 -24.40 45.81 14.12
CA CYS A 135 -23.10 45.80 14.83
C CYS A 135 -22.71 44.36 15.16
#